data_AF-A0A1G7PUN9-F1
#
_entry.id   AF-A0A1G7PUN9-F1
#
_cell.length_a   1.000
_cell.length_b   1.000
_cell.length_c   1.000
_cell.angle_alpha   90.00
_cell.angle_beta   90.00
_cell.angle_gamma   90.00
#
_symmetry.space_group_name_H-M   'P 1'
#
loop_
_entity.id
_entity.type
_entity.pdbx_description
1 polymer ?
#
loop_
_entity_poly.entity_id
_entity_poly.type
_entity_poly.pdbx_seq_one_letter_code
_entity_poly.pdbx_strand_id
1 'polypeptide(L)'
;MKNKVVMIMLMGLALPAVAQQAGPVPQGRGAGPDHAARQRREADDLALVLGLRQDQRPALDAFLAASGPPARPERRAGERPALPNTPPSFEQELDRMAERDTRHAAEARQRIGAARAFFAQLDQRQKQIFEAVMRLRRGPGGFDRPGPGGPGPRGPEEHGPGGPPPEPGLSRK
;
A
#
# COMPACT_ATOMS: atom_id res chain seq x y z
N MET A 1 44.54 43.03 9.49
CA MET A 1 44.58 44.12 8.49
C MET A 1 44.70 43.51 7.11
N LYS A 2 43.97 44.02 6.09
CA LYS A 2 44.29 43.98 4.62
C LYS A 2 44.48 42.57 3.98
N ASN A 3 44.01 42.19 2.80
CA ASN A 3 43.12 42.67 1.72
C ASN A 3 42.40 41.39 1.16
N LYS A 4 41.50 41.37 0.16
CA LYS A 4 40.92 42.34 -0.78
C LYS A 4 39.48 41.86 -1.15
N VAL A 5 38.73 42.68 -1.88
CA VAL A 5 37.56 42.28 -2.71
C VAL A 5 37.87 42.65 -4.18
N VAL A 6 37.01 42.30 -5.14
CA VAL A 6 37.00 42.75 -6.57
C VAL A 6 38.00 41.96 -7.45
N MET A 7 37.64 41.39 -8.60
CA MET A 7 36.59 41.79 -9.57
C MET A 7 35.88 40.63 -10.27
N ILE A 8 34.67 40.91 -10.78
CA ILE A 8 33.87 40.07 -11.69
C ILE A 8 34.44 40.14 -13.11
N MET A 9 34.42 39.03 -13.86
CA MET A 9 34.38 39.08 -15.32
C MET A 9 33.40 38.03 -15.87
N LEU A 10 32.34 38.51 -16.50
CA LEU A 10 31.35 37.73 -17.25
C LEU A 10 31.91 37.34 -18.61
N MET A 11 31.85 36.05 -18.97
CA MET A 11 31.87 35.64 -20.38
C MET A 11 31.31 34.23 -20.58
N GLY A 12 30.63 33.99 -21.71
CA GLY A 12 30.39 32.65 -22.23
C GLY A 12 29.08 31.97 -21.84
N LEU A 13 27.94 32.49 -22.32
CA LEU A 13 26.69 31.74 -22.40
C LEU A 13 26.79 30.69 -23.53
N ALA A 14 27.41 29.55 -23.24
CA ALA A 14 27.32 28.35 -24.05
C ALA A 14 26.22 27.45 -23.45
N LEU A 15 25.06 27.41 -24.11
CA LEU A 15 24.00 26.46 -23.73
C LEU A 15 24.46 25.05 -24.12
N PRO A 16 24.72 24.12 -23.16
CA PRO A 16 24.84 22.73 -23.52
C PRO A 16 23.47 22.30 -24.07
N ALA A 17 23.46 21.70 -25.25
CA ALA A 17 22.25 21.11 -25.79
C ALA A 17 21.70 20.11 -24.77
N VAL A 18 20.47 20.36 -24.28
CA VAL A 18 19.75 19.40 -23.44
C VAL A 18 19.37 18.24 -24.36
N ALA A 19 20.31 17.32 -24.55
CA ALA A 19 19.96 15.96 -24.88
C ALA A 19 18.93 15.54 -23.84
N GLN A 20 17.70 15.29 -24.28
CA GLN A 20 16.70 14.62 -23.47
C GLN A 20 17.22 13.20 -23.22
N GLN A 21 18.08 13.08 -22.21
CA GLN A 21 18.25 11.84 -21.49
C GLN A 21 16.83 11.49 -21.05
N ALA A 22 16.25 10.49 -21.72
CA ALA A 22 15.05 9.83 -21.26
C ALA A 22 15.37 9.35 -19.85
N GLY A 23 14.93 10.11 -18.84
CA GLY A 23 15.25 9.85 -17.45
C GLY A 23 14.88 8.40 -17.17
N PRO A 24 15.72 7.63 -16.44
CA PRO A 24 15.50 6.22 -16.24
C PRO A 24 14.08 6.03 -15.71
N VAL A 25 13.22 5.46 -16.56
CA VAL A 25 11.83 5.14 -16.24
C VAL A 25 11.91 4.34 -14.94
N PRO A 26 11.27 4.76 -13.83
CA PRO A 26 11.55 4.18 -12.52
C PRO A 26 11.16 2.70 -12.52
N GLN A 27 12.17 1.85 -12.77
CA GLN A 27 11.99 0.42 -12.90
C GLN A 27 11.55 -0.13 -11.56
N GLY A 28 10.33 -0.70 -11.54
CA GLY A 28 9.79 -1.52 -10.46
C GLY A 28 10.05 -1.03 -9.03
N ARG A 29 9.00 -0.51 -8.37
CA ARG A 29 8.95 -0.49 -6.90
C ARG A 29 8.91 -1.93 -6.36
N GLY A 30 10.08 -2.57 -6.32
CA GLY A 30 10.34 -3.75 -5.51
C GLY A 30 10.14 -3.41 -4.04
N ALA A 31 9.85 -4.43 -3.23
CA ALA A 31 9.79 -4.28 -1.78
C ALA A 31 11.22 -4.12 -1.23
N GLY A 32 11.75 -2.90 -1.35
CA GLY A 32 13.10 -2.54 -0.89
C GLY A 32 13.20 -2.36 0.64
N PRO A 33 14.41 -2.02 1.13
CA PRO A 33 14.69 -1.79 2.56
C PRO A 33 13.77 -0.75 3.25
N ASP A 34 13.04 0.06 2.48
CA ASP A 34 12.00 0.97 2.95
C ASP A 34 10.89 0.33 3.79
N HIS A 35 10.60 -0.97 3.65
CA HIS A 35 9.54 -1.60 4.46
C HIS A 35 9.96 -1.76 5.92
N ALA A 36 11.11 -2.41 6.18
CA ALA A 36 11.64 -2.53 7.53
C ALA A 36 11.96 -1.15 8.15
N ALA A 37 12.47 -0.22 7.35
CA ALA A 37 12.72 1.15 7.80
C ALA A 37 11.43 1.92 8.15
N ARG A 38 10.32 1.72 7.41
CA ARG A 38 9.02 2.32 7.74
C ARG A 38 8.40 1.68 8.98
N GLN A 39 8.48 0.37 9.13
CA GLN A 39 7.95 -0.35 10.29
C GLN A 39 8.68 0.05 11.60
N ARG A 40 10.00 0.26 11.54
CA ARG A 40 10.78 0.80 12.67
C ARG A 40 10.36 2.22 13.04
N ARG A 41 10.18 3.12 12.06
CA ARG A 41 9.65 4.47 12.30
C ARG A 41 8.26 4.41 12.93
N GLU A 42 7.36 3.59 12.39
CA GLU A 42 6.01 3.39 12.95
C GLU A 42 6.05 2.89 14.41
N ALA A 43 7.01 2.01 14.74
CA ALA A 43 7.23 1.55 16.12
C ALA A 43 7.72 2.67 17.04
N ASP A 44 8.72 3.46 16.62
CA ASP A 44 9.23 4.57 17.42
C ASP A 44 8.21 5.71 17.57
N ASP A 45 7.45 6.04 16.51
CA ASP A 45 6.38 7.04 16.53
C ASP A 45 5.24 6.63 17.46
N LEU A 46 4.78 5.36 17.39
CA LEU A 46 3.76 4.85 18.30
C LEU A 46 4.27 4.76 19.74
N ALA A 47 5.53 4.36 19.96
CA ALA A 47 6.14 4.33 21.28
C ALA A 47 6.21 5.73 21.90
N LEU A 48 6.55 6.76 21.10
CA LEU A 48 6.58 8.15 21.53
C LEU A 48 5.18 8.70 21.85
N VAL A 49 4.21 8.52 20.94
CA VAL A 49 2.83 9.05 21.09
C VAL A 49 2.10 8.42 22.27
N LEU A 50 2.32 7.13 22.53
CA LEU A 50 1.74 6.43 23.67
C LEU A 50 2.55 6.62 24.96
N GLY A 51 3.78 7.16 24.90
CA GLY A 51 4.69 7.21 26.04
C GLY A 51 4.98 5.81 26.59
N LEU A 52 5.29 4.85 25.71
CA LEU A 52 5.55 3.46 26.11
C LEU A 52 6.82 3.36 26.95
N ARG A 53 6.74 2.52 27.98
CA ARG A 53 7.91 2.07 28.75
C ARG A 53 8.72 1.05 27.94
N GLN A 54 9.97 0.83 28.35
CA GLN A 54 10.88 -0.12 27.68
C GLN A 54 10.35 -1.57 27.71
N ASP A 55 9.65 -1.98 28.77
CA ASP A 55 9.02 -3.31 28.90
C ASP A 55 7.82 -3.51 27.96
N GLN A 56 7.20 -2.44 27.48
CA GLN A 56 6.06 -2.48 26.56
C GLN A 56 6.49 -2.53 25.08
N ARG A 57 7.74 -2.17 24.74
CA ARG A 57 8.24 -2.14 23.35
C ARG A 57 8.14 -3.49 22.63
N PRO A 58 8.55 -4.64 23.21
CA PRO A 58 8.48 -5.94 22.51
C PRO A 58 7.07 -6.34 22.08
N ALA A 59 6.04 -5.93 22.83
CA ALA A 59 4.64 -6.19 22.47
C ALA A 59 4.14 -5.28 21.35
N LEU A 60 4.62 -4.03 21.27
CA LEU A 60 4.38 -3.15 20.12
C LEU A 60 5.02 -3.72 18.85
N ASP A 61 6.28 -4.17 18.93
CA ASP A 61 6.99 -4.77 17.80
C ASP A 61 6.26 -6.03 17.28
N ALA A 62 5.80 -6.90 18.18
CA ALA A 62 5.00 -8.08 17.83
C ALA A 62 3.64 -7.71 17.19
N PHE A 63 2.95 -6.68 17.69
CA PHE A 63 1.72 -6.16 17.09
C PHE A 63 1.95 -5.61 15.68
N LEU A 64 3.02 -4.84 15.46
CA LEU A 64 3.37 -4.29 14.15
C LEU A 64 3.87 -5.36 13.17
N ALA A 65 4.59 -6.38 13.65
CA ALA A 65 5.00 -7.53 12.85
C ALA A 65 3.78 -8.33 12.33
N ALA A 66 2.80 -8.60 13.20
CA ALA A 66 1.58 -9.29 12.83
C ALA A 66 0.67 -8.45 11.91
N SER A 67 0.62 -7.13 12.12
CA SER A 67 -0.24 -6.21 11.37
C SER A 67 0.31 -5.77 10.01
N GLY A 68 1.58 -6.03 9.74
CA GLY A 68 2.21 -5.78 8.44
C GLY A 68 1.73 -6.73 7.34
N PRO A 69 2.09 -6.46 6.06
CA PRO A 69 1.94 -7.44 5.00
C PRO A 69 2.74 -8.71 5.33
N PRO A 70 2.26 -9.92 4.98
CA PRO A 70 3.03 -11.14 5.19
C PRO A 70 4.37 -11.04 4.45
N ALA A 71 5.44 -11.54 5.07
CA ALA A 71 6.77 -11.56 4.48
C ALA A 71 6.70 -12.30 3.13
N ARG A 72 6.95 -11.58 2.04
CA ARG A 72 7.00 -12.18 0.71
C ARG A 72 8.24 -13.09 0.66
N PRO A 73 8.12 -14.37 0.27
CA PRO A 73 9.29 -15.22 0.09
C PRO A 73 10.25 -14.57 -0.91
N GLU A 74 11.55 -14.56 -0.58
CA GLU A 74 12.57 -13.98 -1.44
C GLU A 74 12.56 -14.72 -2.79
N ARG A 75 12.18 -14.00 -3.85
CA ARG A 75 12.34 -14.46 -5.22
C ARG A 75 13.73 -14.05 -5.68
N ARG A 76 14.54 -14.99 -6.17
CA ARG A 76 15.84 -14.66 -6.74
C ARG A 76 15.64 -13.72 -7.93
N ALA A 77 16.51 -12.73 -8.07
CA ALA A 77 16.46 -11.80 -9.20
C ALA A 77 16.60 -12.59 -10.52
N GLY A 78 15.63 -12.42 -11.43
CA GLY A 78 15.55 -13.17 -12.69
C GLY A 78 14.64 -14.40 -12.67
N GLU A 79 14.20 -14.88 -11.49
CA GLU A 79 13.37 -16.08 -11.37
C GLU A 79 11.89 -15.75 -11.63
N ARG A 80 11.52 -15.70 -12.92
CA ARG A 80 10.13 -15.57 -13.36
C ARG A 80 9.46 -16.95 -13.21
N PRO A 81 8.45 -17.12 -12.33
CA PRO A 81 7.79 -18.42 -12.19
C PRO A 81 7.17 -18.82 -13.52
N ALA A 82 7.48 -20.05 -13.96
CA ALA A 82 6.86 -20.61 -15.15
C ALA A 82 5.35 -20.70 -14.91
N LEU A 83 4.57 -19.98 -15.73
CA LEU A 83 3.13 -20.16 -15.75
C LEU A 83 2.84 -21.52 -16.39
N PRO A 84 1.93 -22.35 -15.82
CA PRO A 84 1.54 -23.59 -16.47
C PRO A 84 0.90 -23.27 -17.83
N ASN A 85 1.22 -24.08 -18.84
CA ASN A 85 0.67 -23.92 -20.21
C ASN A 85 -0.84 -24.20 -20.30
N THR A 86 -1.44 -24.70 -19.21
CA THR A 86 -2.86 -25.04 -19.10
C THR A 86 -3.45 -24.31 -17.89
N PRO A 87 -4.62 -23.65 -18.01
CA PRO A 87 -5.31 -23.11 -16.85
C PRO A 87 -5.74 -24.22 -15.87
N PRO A 88 -5.96 -23.91 -14.58
CA PRO A 88 -6.47 -24.88 -13.61
C PRO A 88 -7.87 -25.40 -13.99
N SER A 89 -8.23 -26.58 -13.49
CA SER A 89 -9.63 -27.00 -13.47
C SER A 89 -10.43 -26.15 -12.47
N PHE A 90 -11.76 -26.18 -12.58
CA PHE A 90 -12.63 -25.48 -11.62
C PHE A 90 -12.45 -26.02 -10.18
N GLU A 91 -12.33 -27.34 -10.02
CA GLU A 91 -12.03 -27.99 -8.74
C GLU A 91 -10.72 -27.47 -8.13
N GLN A 92 -9.64 -27.42 -8.93
CA GLN A 92 -8.34 -26.87 -8.48
C GLN A 92 -8.42 -25.39 -8.08
N GLU A 93 -9.31 -24.61 -8.69
CA GLU A 93 -9.49 -23.20 -8.31
C GLU A 93 -10.32 -23.06 -7.02
N LEU A 94 -11.29 -23.96 -6.77
CA LEU A 94 -11.99 -24.07 -5.47
C LEU A 94 -11.03 -24.48 -4.35
N ASP A 95 -10.17 -25.47 -4.56
CA ASP A 95 -9.15 -25.88 -3.57
C ASP A 95 -8.24 -24.71 -3.21
N ARG A 96 -7.71 -24.00 -4.21
CA ARG A 96 -6.90 -22.80 -3.99
C ARG A 96 -7.66 -21.66 -3.30
N MET A 97 -8.98 -21.58 -3.46
CA MET A 97 -9.81 -20.61 -2.75
C MET A 97 -9.90 -20.99 -1.26
N ALA A 98 -10.20 -22.25 -0.96
CA ALA A 98 -10.22 -22.78 0.41
C ALA A 98 -8.85 -22.64 1.12
N GLU A 99 -7.74 -22.87 0.42
CA GLU A 99 -6.38 -22.60 0.92
C GLU A 99 -6.15 -21.11 1.23
N ARG A 100 -6.58 -20.21 0.33
CA ARG A 100 -6.48 -18.75 0.52
C ARG A 100 -7.26 -18.31 1.75
N ASP A 101 -8.49 -18.78 1.90
CA ASP A 101 -9.36 -18.44 3.03
C ASP A 101 -8.81 -18.98 4.35
N THR A 102 -8.33 -20.23 4.36
CA THR A 102 -7.68 -20.85 5.53
C THR A 102 -6.46 -20.05 5.98
N ARG A 103 -5.61 -19.64 5.03
CA ARG A 103 -4.44 -18.80 5.31
C ARG A 103 -4.85 -17.43 5.85
N HIS A 104 -5.79 -16.74 5.21
CA HIS A 104 -6.23 -15.42 5.67
C HIS A 104 -6.93 -15.46 7.03
N ALA A 105 -7.67 -16.54 7.35
CA ALA A 105 -8.21 -16.76 8.68
C ALA A 105 -7.12 -16.98 9.73
N ALA A 106 -6.04 -17.70 9.41
CA ALA A 106 -4.89 -17.86 10.30
C ALA A 106 -4.14 -16.53 10.54
N GLU A 107 -3.86 -15.78 9.48
CA GLU A 107 -3.26 -14.43 9.55
C GLU A 107 -4.12 -13.46 10.39
N ALA A 108 -5.45 -13.51 10.22
CA ALA A 108 -6.37 -12.68 10.99
C ALA A 108 -6.37 -13.04 12.49
N ARG A 109 -6.33 -14.33 12.83
CA ARG A 109 -6.20 -14.80 14.23
C ARG A 109 -4.89 -14.34 14.85
N GLN A 110 -3.77 -14.39 14.11
CA GLN A 110 -2.48 -13.86 14.57
C GLN A 110 -2.53 -12.35 14.83
N ARG A 111 -3.08 -11.56 13.90
CA ARG A 111 -3.30 -10.11 14.08
C ARG A 111 -4.12 -9.79 15.34
N ILE A 112 -5.25 -10.48 15.52
CA ILE A 112 -6.14 -10.30 16.68
C ILE A 112 -5.42 -10.69 17.98
N GLY A 113 -4.66 -11.79 17.98
CA GLY A 113 -3.89 -12.25 19.14
C GLY A 113 -2.83 -11.22 19.56
N ALA A 114 -2.01 -10.76 18.62
CA ALA A 114 -0.97 -9.76 18.89
C ALA A 114 -1.56 -8.41 19.35
N ALA A 115 -2.66 -7.96 18.73
CA ALA A 115 -3.37 -6.75 19.14
C ALA A 115 -3.93 -6.85 20.57
N ARG A 116 -4.52 -7.99 20.94
CA ARG A 116 -5.01 -8.24 22.32
C ARG A 116 -3.86 -8.25 23.33
N ALA A 117 -2.75 -8.93 23.01
CA ALA A 117 -1.58 -9.01 23.88
C ALA A 117 -0.96 -7.64 24.14
N PHE A 118 -0.77 -6.83 23.09
CA PHE A 118 -0.28 -5.46 23.23
C PHE A 118 -1.24 -4.58 24.03
N PHE A 119 -2.53 -4.58 23.68
CA PHE A 119 -3.54 -3.76 24.37
C PHE A 119 -3.71 -4.13 25.86
N ALA A 120 -3.47 -5.39 26.23
CA ALA A 120 -3.48 -5.82 27.64
C ALA A 120 -2.37 -5.17 28.47
N GLN A 121 -1.21 -4.85 27.88
CA GLN A 121 -0.07 -4.20 28.57
C GLN A 121 -0.21 -2.69 28.71
N LEU A 122 -1.17 -2.05 28.03
CA LEU A 122 -1.37 -0.61 28.05
C LEU A 122 -2.17 -0.17 29.29
N ASP A 123 -1.82 0.96 29.89
CA ASP A 123 -2.68 1.63 30.88
C ASP A 123 -3.91 2.27 30.22
N GLN A 124 -4.86 2.77 31.03
CA GLN A 124 -6.12 3.31 30.53
C GLN A 124 -5.95 4.54 29.62
N ARG A 125 -4.97 5.40 29.88
CA ARG A 125 -4.67 6.59 29.05
C ARG A 125 -4.01 6.17 27.75
N GLN A 126 -3.06 5.24 27.81
CA GLN A 126 -2.42 4.64 26.63
C GLN A 126 -3.44 3.97 25.70
N LYS A 127 -4.40 3.21 26.27
CA LYS A 127 -5.51 2.59 25.52
C LYS A 127 -6.33 3.61 24.74
N GLN A 128 -6.75 4.71 25.37
CA GLN A 128 -7.54 5.77 24.73
C GLN A 128 -6.77 6.46 23.58
N ILE A 129 -5.48 6.74 23.77
CA ILE A 129 -4.63 7.32 22.73
C ILE A 129 -4.47 6.33 21.57
N PHE A 130 -4.21 5.06 21.85
CA PHE A 130 -4.11 4.01 20.84
C PHE A 130 -5.40 3.86 20.02
N GLU A 131 -6.57 3.83 20.67
CA GLU A 131 -7.87 3.78 19.99
C GLU A 131 -8.10 4.99 19.09
N ALA A 132 -7.73 6.20 19.54
CA ALA A 132 -7.81 7.42 18.74
C ALA A 132 -6.89 7.36 17.51
N VAL A 133 -5.62 6.97 17.69
CA VAL A 133 -4.66 6.78 16.59
C VAL A 133 -5.17 5.73 15.59
N MET A 134 -5.70 4.60 16.08
CA MET A 134 -6.25 3.56 15.22
C MET A 134 -7.57 3.97 14.53
N ARG A 135 -8.32 4.93 15.08
CA ARG A 135 -9.50 5.53 14.42
C ARG A 135 -9.08 6.45 13.29
N LEU A 136 -8.09 7.32 13.54
CA LEU A 136 -7.51 8.22 12.54
C LEU A 136 -6.86 7.44 11.39
N ARG A 137 -6.11 6.38 11.70
CA ARG A 137 -5.49 5.48 10.70
C ARG A 137 -6.50 4.76 9.81
N ARG A 138 -7.69 4.44 10.34
CA ARG A 138 -8.75 3.77 9.57
C ARG A 138 -9.51 4.75 8.67
N GLY A 139 -9.83 5.95 9.17
CA GLY A 139 -10.46 7.03 8.40
C GLY A 139 -11.85 6.69 7.81
N PRO A 140 -12.56 7.66 7.23
CA PRO A 140 -13.87 7.45 6.60
C PRO A 140 -13.79 6.79 5.20
N GLY A 141 -12.79 5.92 4.98
CA GLY A 141 -12.55 5.26 3.69
C GLY A 141 -11.63 4.03 3.77
N GLY A 142 -11.30 3.54 4.97
CA GLY A 142 -10.54 2.31 5.14
C GLY A 142 -11.39 1.07 4.84
N PHE A 143 -10.78 0.07 4.20
CA PHE A 143 -11.30 -1.25 3.83
C PHE A 143 -12.30 -1.32 2.66
N ASP A 144 -13.18 -0.35 2.44
CA ASP A 144 -14.25 -0.46 1.40
C ASP A 144 -13.99 0.28 0.07
N ARG A 145 -12.80 0.85 -0.14
CA ARG A 145 -12.41 1.43 -1.44
C ARG A 145 -11.27 0.65 -2.09
N PRO A 146 -11.49 0.05 -3.28
CA PRO A 146 -10.40 -0.31 -4.18
C PRO A 146 -9.50 0.91 -4.39
N GLY A 147 -8.19 0.71 -4.31
CA GLY A 147 -7.23 1.81 -4.51
C GLY A 147 -7.35 2.44 -5.91
N PRO A 148 -6.85 3.67 -6.13
CA PRO A 148 -7.02 4.46 -7.35
C PRO A 148 -6.16 3.95 -8.54
N GLY A 149 -6.22 2.65 -8.81
CA GLY A 149 -5.45 1.95 -9.84
C GLY A 149 -5.82 0.46 -10.01
N GLY A 150 -6.86 -0.04 -9.32
CA GLY A 150 -7.49 -1.29 -9.71
C GLY A 150 -8.31 -1.09 -10.99
N PRO A 151 -8.31 -2.02 -11.96
CA PRO A 151 -9.30 -2.00 -13.02
C PRO A 151 -10.67 -2.24 -12.37
N GLY A 152 -11.42 -1.16 -12.15
CA GLY A 152 -12.83 -1.27 -11.80
C GLY A 152 -13.57 -2.03 -12.90
N PRO A 153 -14.72 -2.67 -12.59
CA PRO A 153 -15.55 -3.23 -13.63
C PRO A 153 -15.88 -2.09 -14.61
N ARG A 154 -15.48 -2.24 -15.87
CA ARG A 154 -16.09 -1.44 -16.92
C ARG A 154 -17.58 -1.77 -16.85
N GLY A 155 -18.40 -0.78 -16.54
CA GLY A 155 -19.82 -0.87 -16.82
C GLY A 155 -19.99 -1.24 -18.31
N PRO A 156 -21.04 -1.97 -18.69
CA PRO A 156 -21.18 -2.45 -20.06
C PRO A 156 -21.05 -1.28 -21.04
N GLU A 157 -19.96 -1.28 -21.81
CA GLU A 157 -19.79 -0.38 -22.93
C GLU A 157 -20.84 -0.80 -23.98
N GLU A 158 -22.04 -0.20 -23.91
CA GLU A 158 -23.07 -0.36 -24.94
C GLU A 158 -22.57 0.22 -26.26
N HIS A 159 -21.83 -0.59 -27.00
CA HIS A 159 -21.56 -0.45 -28.42
C HIS A 159 -22.25 -1.61 -29.16
N GLY A 160 -23.58 -1.54 -29.21
CA GLY A 160 -24.42 -2.33 -30.10
C GLY A 160 -25.03 -1.40 -31.17
N PRO A 161 -24.97 -1.73 -32.48
CA PRO A 161 -25.46 -0.85 -33.53
C PRO A 161 -26.97 -0.96 -33.73
N GLY A 162 -27.67 0.18 -33.81
CA GLY A 162 -28.99 0.29 -34.45
C GLY A 162 -30.20 -0.05 -33.56
N GLY A 163 -30.59 0.89 -32.69
CA GLY A 163 -31.99 1.02 -32.28
C GLY A 163 -32.74 1.97 -33.22
N PRO A 164 -34.00 1.69 -33.62
CA PRO A 164 -34.78 2.62 -34.44
C PRO A 164 -35.11 3.91 -33.65
N PRO A 165 -35.30 5.05 -34.34
CA PRO A 165 -35.64 6.31 -33.68
C PRO A 165 -37.02 6.24 -33.01
N PRO A 166 -37.25 6.98 -31.92
CA PRO A 166 -38.57 7.06 -31.29
C PRO A 166 -39.57 7.77 -32.21
N GLU A 167 -40.68 7.11 -32.52
CA GLU A 167 -41.78 7.68 -33.32
C GLU A 167 -42.43 8.87 -32.60
N PRO A 168 -42.73 9.97 -33.32
CA PRO A 168 -43.32 11.16 -32.70
C PRO A 168 -44.84 11.00 -32.47
N GLY A 169 -45.21 10.99 -31.19
CA GLY A 169 -46.51 11.36 -30.61
C GLY A 169 -47.80 11.24 -31.43
N LEU A 170 -48.70 10.36 -30.99
CA LEU A 170 -50.14 10.47 -31.26
C LEU A 170 -50.94 10.64 -29.95
N SER A 171 -51.34 11.88 -29.67
CA SER A 171 -52.50 12.15 -28.82
C SER A 171 -53.79 11.82 -29.57
N ARG A 172 -54.69 11.06 -28.93
CA ARG A 172 -56.16 10.95 -29.11
C ARG A 172 -56.59 9.59 -28.51
N LYS A 173 -57.71 9.48 -27.81
CA LYS A 173 -58.70 10.51 -27.40
C LYS A 173 -59.47 10.00 -26.17
#